data_AF-A0A6A0H214-F1
#
_entry.id   AF-A0A6A0H214-F1
#
_cell.length_a   1.000
_cell.length_b   1.000
_cell.length_c   1.000
_cell.angle_alpha   90.00
_cell.angle_beta   90.00
_cell.angle_gamma   90.00
#
_symmetry.space_group_name_H-M   'P 1'
#
loop_
_entity.id
_entity.type
_entity.pdbx_description
1 polymer ?
#
loop_
_entity_poly.entity_id
_entity_poly.type
_entity_poly.pdbx_seq_one_letter_code
_entity_poly.pdbx_strand_id
1 'polypeptide(L)'
;MTCGGCPNNPLICFQGTIDVWWLYDDGGLTLLLPYILTTRSNWSNCKLRIFALANRRDELDMEQRSMANLLSKFRIDYGDVIVIPDAMRKAKDSSKADFEALIEKFKTSDNTGDGVTLTETELLSQREKTNRHIRLREMLLENSMDANLIVMTLPMPRKGHVSASLYMAWLDYITKGMPPFLFVRGNQQSVLTFYS
;
A
#
# COMPACT_ATOMS: atom_id res chain seq x y z
N MET A 1 29.80 1.01 -18.97
CA MET A 1 28.97 0.74 -20.16
C MET A 1 27.91 1.81 -20.22
N THR A 2 28.04 2.71 -21.18
CA THR A 2 27.17 3.87 -21.41
C THR A 2 25.99 3.44 -22.28
N CYS A 3 24.76 3.50 -21.77
CA CYS A 3 23.58 3.37 -22.61
C CYS A 3 23.44 4.63 -23.48
N GLY A 4 23.25 4.39 -24.78
CA GLY A 4 23.31 5.37 -25.86
C GLY A 4 22.23 6.45 -25.79
N GLY A 5 22.51 7.54 -26.50
CA GLY A 5 21.87 8.83 -26.34
C GLY A 5 20.40 8.91 -26.78
N CYS A 6 19.69 9.87 -26.16
CA CYS A 6 18.68 10.69 -26.82
C CYS A 6 19.22 12.13 -26.86
N PRO A 7 19.45 12.75 -28.05
CA PRO A 7 20.23 13.98 -28.12
C PRO A 7 19.50 15.30 -27.82
N ASN A 8 18.17 15.35 -27.55
CA ASN A 8 17.46 16.65 -27.57
C ASN A 8 16.25 16.78 -26.61
N ASN A 9 16.24 16.12 -25.45
CA ASN A 9 15.25 16.46 -24.42
C ASN A 9 15.80 16.14 -23.02
N PRO A 10 15.92 17.11 -22.09
CA PRO A 10 16.28 16.84 -20.71
C PRO A 10 15.05 16.28 -19.97
N LEU A 11 14.48 15.17 -20.47
CA LEU A 11 13.48 14.43 -19.72
C LEU A 11 14.24 13.66 -18.65
N ILE A 12 14.19 14.21 -17.44
CA ILE A 12 14.71 13.62 -16.20
C ILE A 12 14.23 12.16 -16.14
N CYS A 13 15.14 11.21 -16.38
CA CYS A 13 14.90 9.81 -16.05
C CYS A 13 15.04 9.69 -14.54
N PHE A 14 13.97 9.31 -13.85
CA PHE A 14 14.02 9.06 -12.42
C PHE A 14 14.97 7.88 -12.16
N GLN A 15 15.91 8.09 -11.24
CA GLN A 15 16.76 7.05 -10.70
C GLN A 15 16.33 6.81 -9.25
N GLY A 16 15.90 5.58 -8.95
CA GLY A 16 15.43 5.21 -7.61
C GLY A 16 14.50 3.99 -7.64
N THR A 17 13.47 3.97 -6.80
CA THR A 17 12.58 2.79 -6.66
C THR A 17 11.12 3.14 -6.84
N ILE A 18 10.37 2.18 -7.38
CA ILE A 18 8.91 2.12 -7.28
C ILE A 18 8.61 0.98 -6.30
N ASP A 19 7.97 1.34 -5.19
CA ASP A 19 7.66 0.39 -4.13
C ASP A 19 6.19 -0.02 -4.24
N VAL A 20 5.94 -1.31 -4.39
CA VAL A 20 4.60 -1.87 -4.54
C VAL A 20 4.21 -2.63 -3.29
N TRP A 21 3.20 -2.16 -2.57
CA TRP A 21 2.66 -2.79 -1.37
C TRP A 21 1.40 -3.59 -1.74
N TRP A 22 1.60 -4.87 -2.02
CA TRP A 22 0.51 -5.79 -2.39
C TRP A 22 -0.05 -6.45 -1.13
N LEU A 23 -1.14 -5.89 -0.62
CA LEU A 23 -1.72 -6.29 0.67
C LEU A 23 -2.69 -7.46 0.55
N TYR A 24 -3.34 -7.59 -0.61
CA TYR A 24 -4.29 -8.64 -0.90
C TYR A 24 -4.52 -8.73 -2.41
N ASP A 25 -5.06 -9.86 -2.87
CA ASP A 25 -5.33 -10.08 -4.28
C ASP A 25 -6.45 -9.17 -4.80
N ASP A 26 -6.09 -8.31 -5.76
CA ASP A 26 -6.98 -7.38 -6.45
C ASP A 26 -7.17 -7.75 -7.93
N GLY A 27 -6.81 -8.97 -8.32
CA GLY A 27 -6.76 -9.41 -9.72
C GLY A 27 -5.44 -9.08 -10.42
N GLY A 28 -4.45 -8.53 -9.70
CA GLY A 28 -3.10 -8.23 -10.20
C GLY A 28 -2.94 -6.82 -10.76
N LEU A 29 -3.97 -5.97 -10.70
CA LEU A 29 -3.90 -4.60 -11.21
C LEU A 29 -2.83 -3.77 -10.48
N THR A 30 -2.73 -3.92 -9.15
CA THR A 30 -1.71 -3.25 -8.33
C THR A 30 -0.28 -3.60 -8.77
N LEU A 31 -0.05 -4.79 -9.31
CA LEU A 31 1.26 -5.22 -9.84
C LEU A 31 1.48 -4.76 -11.29
N LEU A 32 0.43 -4.78 -12.11
CA LEU A 32 0.50 -4.44 -13.53
C LEU A 32 0.77 -2.95 -13.77
N LEU A 33 0.13 -2.05 -13.02
CA LEU A 33 0.30 -0.61 -13.18
C LEU A 33 1.76 -0.14 -13.05
N PRO A 34 2.48 -0.45 -11.96
CA PRO A 34 3.87 -0.02 -11.83
C PRO A 34 4.80 -0.69 -12.84
N TYR A 35 4.51 -1.91 -13.29
CA TYR A 35 5.25 -2.52 -14.41
C TYR A 35 5.06 -1.74 -15.71
N ILE A 36 3.83 -1.33 -16.05
CA ILE A 36 3.61 -0.49 -17.24
C ILE A 36 4.36 0.83 -17.11
N LEU A 37 4.46 1.41 -15.91
CA LEU A 37 5.23 2.64 -15.69
C LEU A 37 6.71 2.43 -16.01
N THR A 38 7.33 1.33 -15.57
CA THR A 38 8.76 1.06 -15.85
C THR A 38 9.07 0.84 -17.34
N THR A 39 8.07 0.55 -18.18
CA THR A 39 8.25 0.52 -19.65
C THR A 39 8.47 1.90 -20.28
N ARG A 40 8.20 2.99 -19.54
CA ARG A 40 8.35 4.37 -20.04
C ARG A 40 9.74 4.91 -19.73
N SER A 41 10.29 5.69 -20.65
CA SER A 41 11.64 6.27 -20.58
C SER A 41 11.94 6.99 -19.26
N ASN A 42 10.95 7.65 -18.66
CA ASN A 42 11.13 8.41 -17.43
C ASN A 42 11.32 7.51 -16.20
N TRP A 43 10.86 6.26 -16.25
CA TRP A 43 10.88 5.31 -15.13
C TRP A 43 11.67 4.03 -15.45
N SER A 44 12.29 3.95 -16.64
CA SER A 44 13.03 2.76 -17.09
C SER A 44 14.25 2.44 -16.22
N ASN A 45 14.75 3.42 -15.46
CA ASN A 45 15.85 3.27 -14.53
C ASN A 45 15.40 3.05 -13.07
N CYS A 46 14.09 3.02 -12.81
CA CYS A 46 13.55 2.74 -11.47
C CYS A 46 13.49 1.24 -11.22
N LYS A 47 13.97 0.80 -10.05
CA LYS A 47 13.85 -0.59 -9.61
C LYS A 47 12.47 -0.82 -8.99
N LEU A 48 11.78 -1.87 -9.43
CA LEU A 48 10.52 -2.28 -8.85
C LEU A 48 10.77 -3.17 -7.61
N ARG A 49 10.34 -2.73 -6.42
CA ARG A 49 10.42 -3.52 -5.18
C ARG A 49 9.02 -3.88 -4.73
N ILE A 50 8.80 -5.14 -4.38
CA ILE A 50 7.46 -5.67 -4.09
C ILE A 50 7.41 -6.11 -2.65
N PHE A 51 6.50 -5.51 -1.89
CA PHE A 51 6.29 -5.74 -0.48
C PHE A 51 5.01 -6.55 -0.27
N ALA A 52 5.13 -7.67 0.43
CA ALA A 52 4.02 -8.49 0.90
C ALA A 52 4.04 -8.55 2.43
N LEU A 53 2.87 -8.77 3.03
CA LEU A 53 2.74 -8.91 4.49
C LEU A 53 2.55 -10.37 4.86
N ALA A 54 3.31 -10.85 5.85
CA ALA A 54 3.10 -12.14 6.47
C ALA A 54 2.62 -11.98 7.91
N ASN A 55 1.69 -12.85 8.32
CA ASN A 55 1.19 -12.85 9.68
C ASN A 55 2.14 -13.55 10.64
N ARG A 56 2.76 -14.64 10.18
CA ARG A 56 3.67 -15.47 10.97
C ARG A 56 5.00 -15.66 10.27
N ARG A 57 6.07 -15.84 11.06
CA ARG A 57 7.44 -15.96 10.53
C ARG A 57 7.68 -17.25 9.75
N ASP A 58 6.95 -18.31 10.07
CA ASP A 58 6.97 -19.59 9.35
C ASP A 58 6.34 -19.51 7.95
N GLU A 59 5.57 -18.45 7.65
CA GLU A 59 4.93 -18.25 6.34
C GLU A 59 5.81 -17.45 5.36
N LEU A 60 6.90 -16.82 5.82
CA LEU A 60 7.72 -15.90 5.02
C LEU A 60 8.24 -16.52 3.72
N ASP A 61 8.86 -17.71 3.82
CA ASP A 61 9.42 -18.41 2.66
C ASP A 61 8.33 -18.84 1.67
N MET A 62 7.17 -19.24 2.18
CA MET A 62 6.04 -19.66 1.36
C MET A 62 5.45 -18.47 0.60
N GLU A 63 5.20 -17.35 1.29
CA GLU A 63 4.68 -16.13 0.68
C GLU A 63 5.65 -15.54 -0.35
N GLN A 64 6.96 -15.55 -0.04
CA GLN A 64 7.98 -15.09 -0.98
C GLN A 64 8.00 -15.92 -2.26
N ARG A 65 7.93 -17.26 -2.15
CA ARG A 65 7.85 -18.16 -3.32
C ARG A 65 6.55 -17.98 -4.09
N SER A 66 5.43 -17.84 -3.39
CA SER A 66 4.12 -17.60 -3.99
C SER A 66 4.13 -16.32 -4.83
N MET A 67 4.65 -15.23 -4.26
CA MET A 67 4.84 -13.95 -4.94
C MET A 67 5.77 -14.07 -6.14
N ALA A 68 6.94 -14.70 -6.00
CA ALA A 68 7.88 -14.89 -7.10
C ALA A 68 7.26 -15.68 -8.27
N ASN A 69 6.49 -16.74 -7.96
CA ASN A 69 5.77 -17.52 -8.96
C ASN A 69 4.69 -16.69 -9.66
N LEU A 70 3.98 -15.84 -8.92
CA LEU A 70 2.97 -14.95 -9.49
C LEU A 70 3.62 -13.96 -10.46
N LEU A 71 4.67 -13.26 -10.04
CA LEU A 71 5.38 -12.28 -10.86
C LEU A 71 5.98 -12.89 -12.12
N SER A 72 6.49 -14.13 -12.02
CA SER A 72 6.95 -14.89 -13.18
C SER A 72 5.82 -15.12 -14.20
N LYS A 73 4.60 -15.46 -13.75
CA LYS A 73 3.43 -15.59 -14.64
C LYS A 73 3.05 -14.26 -15.31
N PHE A 74 3.20 -13.15 -14.60
CA PHE A 74 3.01 -11.81 -15.15
C PHE A 74 4.15 -11.34 -16.06
N ARG A 75 5.29 -12.07 -16.10
CA ARG A 75 6.53 -11.64 -16.80
C ARG A 75 6.98 -10.25 -16.36
N ILE A 76 6.79 -9.94 -15.09
CA ILE A 76 7.21 -8.68 -14.48
C ILE A 76 8.63 -8.89 -13.97
N ASP A 77 9.57 -8.14 -14.54
CA ASP A 77 10.90 -8.01 -13.97
C ASP A 77 10.83 -7.14 -12.72
N TYR A 78 11.42 -7.63 -11.63
CA TYR A 78 11.46 -6.94 -10.35
C TYR A 78 12.88 -6.96 -9.78
N GLY A 79 13.21 -5.97 -8.97
CA GLY A 79 14.47 -5.91 -8.25
C GLY A 79 14.45 -6.82 -7.04
N ASP A 80 13.46 -6.65 -6.16
CA ASP A 80 13.37 -7.36 -4.89
C ASP A 80 11.92 -7.71 -4.53
N VAL A 81 11.73 -8.87 -3.90
CA VAL A 81 10.48 -9.25 -3.20
C VAL A 81 10.80 -9.33 -1.71
N ILE A 82 10.12 -8.50 -0.92
CA ILE A 82 10.33 -8.32 0.51
C ILE A 82 9.05 -8.71 1.23
N VAL A 83 9.11 -9.75 2.05
CA VAL A 83 7.97 -10.15 2.89
C VAL A 83 8.18 -9.64 4.31
N ILE A 84 7.31 -8.75 4.78
CA ILE A 84 7.42 -8.15 6.10
C ILE A 84 6.62 -9.00 7.10
N PRO A 85 7.26 -9.55 8.15
CA PRO A 85 6.57 -10.29 9.20
C PRO A 85 5.82 -9.37 10.17
N ASP A 86 5.04 -9.98 11.06
CA ASP A 86 4.47 -9.33 12.23
C ASP A 86 3.53 -8.14 11.88
N ALA A 87 2.88 -8.19 10.72
CA ALA A 87 1.93 -7.17 10.26
C ALA A 87 0.73 -6.97 11.21
N MET A 88 0.42 -8.01 12.00
CA MET A 88 -0.68 -8.04 12.96
C MET A 88 -0.27 -7.61 14.38
N ARG A 89 0.99 -7.23 14.60
CA ARG A 89 1.47 -6.80 15.91
C ARG A 89 0.80 -5.48 16.35
N LYS A 90 0.75 -5.28 17.66
CA LYS A 90 0.35 -3.99 18.25
C LYS A 90 1.26 -2.87 17.74
N ALA A 91 0.65 -1.82 17.18
CA ALA A 91 1.38 -0.60 16.81
C ALA A 91 1.96 0.11 18.05
N LYS A 92 3.00 0.94 17.85
CA LYS A 92 3.66 1.74 18.87
C LYS A 92 2.65 2.67 19.53
N ASP A 93 2.77 2.86 20.85
CA ASP A 93 1.81 3.68 21.62
C ASP A 93 1.87 5.16 21.20
N SER A 94 3.03 5.66 20.76
CA SER A 94 3.17 6.99 20.15
C SER A 94 2.33 7.14 18.87
N SER A 95 2.43 6.17 17.95
CA SER A 95 1.67 6.18 16.70
C SER A 95 0.16 6.08 16.94
N LYS A 96 -0.26 5.39 18.00
CA LYS A 96 -1.66 5.38 18.44
C LYS A 96 -2.13 6.73 18.92
N ALA A 97 -1.33 7.41 19.75
CA ALA A 97 -1.64 8.76 20.21
C ALA A 97 -1.72 9.75 19.04
N ASP A 98 -0.84 9.64 18.05
CA ASP A 98 -0.89 10.48 16.85
C ASP A 98 -2.18 10.28 16.03
N PHE A 99 -2.64 9.03 15.91
CA PHE A 99 -3.91 8.72 15.24
C PHE A 99 -5.11 9.23 16.05
N GLU A 100 -5.09 9.05 17.38
CA GLU A 100 -6.12 9.54 18.29
C GLU A 100 -6.30 11.06 18.13
N ALA A 101 -5.18 11.80 18.09
CA ALA A 101 -5.18 13.25 17.89
C ALA A 101 -5.73 13.67 16.52
N LEU A 102 -5.54 12.86 15.47
CA LEU A 102 -6.09 13.12 14.13
C LEU A 102 -7.61 13.07 14.11
N ILE A 103 -8.19 12.09 14.82
CA ILE A 103 -9.63 11.83 14.82
C ILE A 103 -10.40 12.61 15.89
N GLU A 104 -9.70 13.25 16.82
CA GLU A 104 -10.31 13.93 17.98
C GLU A 104 -11.41 14.92 17.60
N LYS A 105 -11.18 15.72 16.54
CA LYS A 105 -12.14 16.70 16.02
C LYS A 105 -13.44 16.11 15.45
N PHE A 106 -13.45 14.81 15.17
CA PHE A 106 -14.60 14.09 14.61
C PHE A 106 -15.34 13.25 15.65
N LYS A 107 -14.80 13.12 16.86
CA LYS A 107 -15.45 12.39 17.95
C LYS A 107 -16.64 13.18 18.48
N THR A 108 -17.76 12.50 18.67
CA THR A 108 -18.98 13.10 19.24
C THR A 108 -19.75 12.02 20.00
N SER A 109 -20.39 12.42 21.10
CA SER A 109 -21.26 11.53 21.90
C SER A 109 -22.59 11.22 21.20
N ASP A 110 -23.04 12.13 20.35
CA ASP A 110 -24.35 12.12 19.73
C ASP A 110 -24.29 11.47 18.35
N ASN A 111 -25.12 10.45 18.14
CA ASN A 111 -25.25 9.81 16.84
C ASN A 111 -26.18 10.67 15.95
N THR A 112 -25.61 11.60 15.21
CA THR A 112 -26.33 12.46 14.27
C THR A 112 -26.79 11.71 13.02
N GLY A 113 -26.27 10.50 12.77
CA GLY A 113 -26.60 9.68 11.61
C GLY A 113 -26.09 10.24 10.27
N ASP A 114 -25.22 11.26 10.31
CA ASP A 114 -24.71 11.96 9.13
C ASP A 114 -23.58 11.20 8.39
N GLY A 115 -23.06 10.12 8.98
CA GLY A 115 -21.96 9.33 8.44
C GLY A 115 -20.58 9.98 8.57
N VAL A 116 -20.49 11.12 9.28
CA VAL A 116 -19.30 11.93 9.49
C VAL A 116 -18.87 11.90 10.96
N THR A 117 -19.79 11.84 11.93
CA THR A 117 -19.44 11.75 13.34
C THR A 117 -18.87 10.38 13.73
N LEU A 118 -17.84 10.38 14.58
CA LEU A 118 -17.23 9.17 15.13
C LEU A 118 -17.75 8.90 16.54
N THR A 119 -18.36 7.74 16.72
CA THR A 119 -18.84 7.27 18.03
C THR A 119 -17.81 6.37 18.69
N GLU A 120 -17.77 6.36 20.02
CA GLU A 120 -16.87 5.46 20.77
C GLU A 120 -17.14 3.98 20.46
N THR A 121 -18.41 3.62 20.26
CA THR A 121 -18.81 2.26 19.91
C THR A 121 -18.22 1.82 18.57
N GLU A 122 -18.23 2.70 17.56
CA GLU A 122 -17.58 2.45 16.28
C GLU A 122 -16.07 2.25 16.45
N LEU A 123 -15.39 3.15 17.17
CA LEU A 123 -13.95 3.08 17.40
C LEU A 123 -13.54 1.78 18.11
N LEU A 124 -14.32 1.35 19.11
CA LEU A 124 -14.13 0.07 19.78
C LEU A 124 -14.32 -1.12 18.82
N SER A 125 -15.37 -1.08 17.99
CA SER A 125 -15.66 -2.15 17.03
C SER A 125 -14.58 -2.29 15.94
N GLN A 126 -13.95 -1.19 15.54
CA GLN A 126 -12.92 -1.16 14.49
C GLN A 126 -11.49 -1.10 15.03
N ARG A 127 -11.28 -1.26 16.35
CA ARG A 127 -9.98 -1.11 17.02
C ARG A 127 -8.87 -1.95 16.38
N GLU A 128 -9.15 -3.19 16.02
CA GLU A 128 -8.16 -4.07 15.39
C GLU A 128 -7.76 -3.59 14.00
N LYS A 129 -8.74 -3.13 13.19
CA LYS A 129 -8.46 -2.60 11.84
C LYS A 129 -7.68 -1.30 11.93
N THR A 130 -8.07 -0.41 12.83
CA THR A 130 -7.31 0.81 13.14
C THR A 130 -5.87 0.47 13.51
N ASN A 131 -5.64 -0.52 14.39
CA ASN A 131 -4.29 -0.96 14.73
C ASN A 131 -3.51 -1.45 13.51
N ARG A 132 -4.13 -2.22 12.60
CA ARG A 132 -3.48 -2.69 11.37
C ARG A 132 -3.08 -1.54 10.45
N HIS A 133 -3.92 -0.52 10.29
CA HIS A 133 -3.58 0.67 9.49
C HIS A 133 -2.45 1.49 10.10
N ILE A 134 -2.43 1.64 11.43
CA ILE A 134 -1.33 2.33 12.13
C ILE A 134 -0.03 1.52 11.98
N ARG A 135 -0.08 0.20 12.18
CA ARG A 135 1.09 -0.68 11.99
C ARG A 135 1.59 -0.66 10.56
N LEU A 136 0.69 -0.65 9.58
CA LEU A 136 1.02 -0.51 8.16
C LEU A 136 1.79 0.78 7.88
N ARG A 137 1.35 1.90 8.46
CA ARG A 137 2.08 3.18 8.35
C ARG A 137 3.51 3.07 8.90
N GLU A 138 3.70 2.45 10.05
CA GLU A 138 5.05 2.26 10.62
C GLU A 138 5.95 1.50 9.64
N MET A 139 5.44 0.42 9.04
CA MET A 139 6.19 -0.38 8.07
C MET A 139 6.49 0.42 6.79
N LEU A 140 5.56 1.25 6.33
CA LEU A 140 5.75 2.15 5.18
C LEU A 140 6.86 3.17 5.44
N LEU A 141 6.85 3.81 6.62
CA LEU A 141 7.88 4.76 7.04
C LEU A 141 9.25 4.10 7.15
N GLU A 142 9.31 2.85 7.61
CA GLU A 142 10.55 2.10 7.80
C GLU A 142 11.18 1.64 6.46
N ASN A 143 10.41 1.47 5.39
CA ASN A 143 10.88 0.78 4.17
C ASN A 143 10.81 1.61 2.87
N SER A 144 9.96 2.64 2.81
CA SER A 144 9.57 3.29 1.54
C SER A 144 9.68 4.82 1.51
N MET A 145 10.36 5.45 2.48
CA MET A 145 10.51 6.92 2.50
C MET A 145 11.37 7.49 1.37
N ASP A 146 12.28 6.71 0.81
CA ASP A 146 13.16 7.13 -0.28
C ASP A 146 12.63 6.71 -1.67
N ALA A 147 11.42 6.15 -1.74
CA ALA A 147 10.81 5.72 -2.99
C ALA A 147 10.38 6.91 -3.86
N ASN A 148 10.48 6.78 -5.19
CA ASN A 148 9.95 7.79 -6.11
C ASN A 148 8.42 7.74 -6.21
N LEU A 149 7.86 6.55 -6.05
CA LEU A 149 6.43 6.28 -6.08
C LEU A 149 6.13 5.06 -5.21
N ILE A 150 5.08 5.17 -4.41
CA ILE A 150 4.52 4.05 -3.67
C ILE A 150 3.17 3.69 -4.30
N VAL A 151 3.01 2.44 -4.70
CA VAL A 151 1.75 1.90 -5.20
C VAL A 151 1.23 0.89 -4.20
N MET A 152 0.05 1.10 -3.64
CA MET A 152 -0.49 0.20 -2.61
C MET A 152 -1.93 -0.19 -2.92
N THR A 153 -2.27 -1.44 -2.61
CA THR A 153 -3.66 -1.89 -2.64
C THR A 153 -4.49 -1.05 -1.67
N LEU A 154 -5.52 -0.36 -2.18
CA LEU A 154 -6.41 0.53 -1.42
C LEU A 154 -7.15 -0.27 -0.35
N PRO A 155 -6.91 -0.10 0.95
CA PRO A 155 -7.62 -0.88 1.96
C PRO A 155 -9.10 -0.52 1.98
N MET A 156 -10.00 -1.46 1.71
CA MET A 156 -11.44 -1.15 1.62
C MET A 156 -12.23 -1.72 2.80
N PRO A 157 -12.95 -0.90 3.58
CA PRO A 157 -13.88 -1.39 4.58
C PRO A 157 -15.12 -2.05 3.94
N ARG A 158 -15.81 -2.90 4.72
CA ARG A 158 -17.13 -3.41 4.34
C ARG A 158 -18.15 -2.28 4.40
N LYS A 159 -19.02 -2.19 3.39
CA LYS A 159 -20.08 -1.17 3.34
C LYS A 159 -20.95 -1.20 4.61
N GLY A 160 -21.29 -0.03 5.12
CA GLY A 160 -22.18 0.14 6.28
C GLY A 160 -21.58 -0.17 7.65
N HIS A 161 -20.28 -0.52 7.74
CA HIS A 161 -19.63 -0.85 9.02
C HIS A 161 -18.65 0.22 9.50
N VAL A 162 -18.30 1.17 8.64
CA VAL A 162 -17.30 2.21 8.89
C VAL A 162 -17.84 3.52 8.33
N SER A 163 -17.81 4.57 9.14
CA SER A 163 -18.16 5.94 8.78
C SER A 163 -17.16 6.49 7.76
N ALA A 164 -17.60 7.50 7.00
CA ALA A 164 -16.74 8.12 5.99
C ALA A 164 -15.52 8.76 6.66
N SER A 165 -15.71 9.41 7.81
CA SER A 165 -14.62 10.04 8.57
C SER A 165 -13.58 9.05 9.06
N LEU A 166 -13.98 7.89 9.60
CA LEU A 166 -13.02 6.91 10.09
C LEU A 166 -12.22 6.32 8.94
N TYR A 167 -12.90 6.01 7.83
CA TYR A 167 -12.25 5.49 6.64
C TYR A 167 -11.24 6.49 6.06
N MET A 168 -11.65 7.75 5.90
CA MET A 168 -10.76 8.81 5.41
C MET A 168 -9.61 9.08 6.37
N ALA A 169 -9.83 8.99 7.68
CA ALA A 169 -8.77 9.11 8.68
C ALA A 169 -7.72 8.00 8.55
N TRP A 170 -8.12 6.76 8.25
CA TRP A 170 -7.16 5.69 7.99
C TRP A 170 -6.30 5.97 6.75
N LEU A 171 -6.93 6.40 5.65
CA LEU A 171 -6.20 6.70 4.42
C LEU A 171 -5.25 7.88 4.58
N ASP A 172 -5.72 8.97 5.19
CA ASP A 172 -4.92 10.17 5.48
C ASP A 172 -3.75 9.82 6.41
N TYR A 173 -4.02 9.07 7.48
CA TYR A 173 -2.96 8.66 8.40
C TYR A 173 -1.91 7.80 7.70
N ILE A 174 -2.28 6.87 6.82
CA ILE A 174 -1.32 6.04 6.09
C ILE A 174 -0.41 6.89 5.19
N THR A 175 -0.96 7.87 4.46
CA THR A 175 -0.21 8.60 3.41
C THR A 175 0.43 9.91 3.89
N LYS A 176 0.07 10.41 5.07
CA LYS A 176 0.58 11.68 5.60
C LYS A 176 2.12 11.71 5.61
N GLY A 177 2.71 12.65 4.86
CA GLY A 177 4.17 12.82 4.79
C GLY A 177 4.93 11.71 4.06
N MET A 178 4.24 10.83 3.33
CA MET A 178 4.86 9.83 2.47
C MET A 178 5.27 10.46 1.12
N PRO A 179 6.19 9.83 0.37
CA PRO A 179 6.41 10.12 -1.06
C PRO A 179 5.13 10.01 -1.89
N PRO A 180 5.14 10.40 -3.17
CA PRO A 180 4.00 10.25 -4.06
C PRO A 180 3.35 8.87 -3.93
N PHE A 181 2.06 8.86 -3.61
CA PHE A 181 1.35 7.66 -3.18
C PHE A 181 0.15 7.40 -4.10
N LEU A 182 0.04 6.19 -4.61
CA LEU A 182 -1.06 5.75 -5.46
C LEU A 182 -1.78 4.57 -4.80
N PHE A 183 -3.01 4.82 -4.38
CA PHE A 183 -3.92 3.75 -3.98
C PHE A 183 -4.57 3.11 -5.21
N VAL A 184 -4.52 1.78 -5.29
CA VAL A 184 -5.07 1.00 -6.41
C VAL A 184 -6.11 0.02 -5.89
N ARG A 185 -7.23 -0.08 -6.61
CA ARG A 185 -8.24 -1.11 -6.35
C ARG A 185 -8.66 -1.75 -7.67
N GLY A 186 -8.30 -3.01 -7.85
CA GLY A 186 -8.86 -3.82 -8.92
C GLY A 186 -10.30 -4.27 -8.65
N ASN A 187 -10.93 -4.81 -9.70
CA ASN A 187 -12.30 -5.36 -9.67
C ASN A 187 -12.32 -6.87 -9.37
N GLN A 188 -11.22 -7.43 -8.84
CA GLN A 188 -11.04 -8.86 -8.53
C GLN A 188 -11.09 -9.79 -9.76
N GLN A 189 -11.16 -9.25 -10.98
CA GLN A 189 -11.01 -10.03 -12.20
C GLN A 189 -9.53 -10.09 -12.57
N SER A 190 -9.04 -11.30 -12.84
CA SER A 190 -7.64 -11.52 -13.23
C SER A 190 -7.29 -10.68 -14.45
N VAL A 191 -6.23 -9.87 -14.33
CA VAL A 191 -5.63 -9.16 -15.48
C VAL A 191 -4.70 -10.05 -16.29
N LEU A 192 -4.38 -11.27 -15.81
CA LEU A 192 -3.76 -12.31 -16.62
C LEU A 192 -4.83 -12.92 -17.54
N THR A 193 -4.63 -12.75 -18.85
CA THR A 193 -5.31 -13.54 -19.87
C THR A 193 -4.38 -14.66 -20.32
N PHE A 194 -4.77 -15.91 -20.07
CA PHE A 194 -4.08 -17.07 -20.60
C PHE A 194 -4.46 -17.21 -22.08
N TYR A 195 -3.47 -17.17 -22.97
CA TYR A 195 -3.66 -17.62 -24.34
C TYR A 195 -3.61 -19.15 -24.32
N SER A 196 -4.77 -19.77 -24.57
CA SER A 196 -4.92 -21.22 -24.78
C SER A 196 -4.35 -21.65 -26.12
#